data_AF-A0A1Y1K9U2-F1
#
_entry.id   AF-A0A1Y1K9U2-F1
#
_cell.length_a   1.000
_cell.length_b   1.000
_cell.length_c   1.000
_cell.angle_alpha   90.00
_cell.angle_beta   90.00
_cell.angle_gamma   90.00
#
_symmetry.space_group_name_H-M   'P 1'
#
loop_
_entity.id
_entity.type
_entity.pdbx_description
1 polymer ?
#
loop_
_entity_poly.entity_id
_entity_poly.type
_entity_poly.pdbx_seq_one_letter_code
_entity_poly.pdbx_strand_id
1 'polypeptide(L)'
;EFQKVQIMINKNQCVSEKHGRIQKFSLFKNLIQVGDHISVTGNATRTKAGEPTLQAIQLPELLSPSMEQIPEKLTDPKARMADRHVDMLVNREVVDVLRLRAEITKYMRDHFHSKRFLEFQTPILAENAGGAVARPFVTQATEFP
;
A
#
# COMPACT_ATOMS: atom_id res chain seq x y z
N GLU A 1 7.33 7.66 0.06
CA GLU A 1 8.19 6.63 -0.57
C GLU A 1 8.04 5.31 0.16
N PHE A 2 8.00 4.17 -0.55
CA PHE A 2 8.17 2.88 0.13
C PHE A 2 9.63 2.72 0.49
N GLN A 3 10.01 3.16 1.68
CA GLN A 3 11.35 2.95 2.18
C GLN A 3 11.48 1.48 2.61
N LYS A 4 12.46 0.79 2.05
CA LYS A 4 12.84 -0.53 2.56
C LYS A 4 13.75 -0.30 3.75
N VAL A 5 13.43 -0.92 4.87
CA VAL A 5 14.26 -0.90 6.06
C VAL A 5 14.58 -2.33 6.42
N GLN A 6 15.85 -2.61 6.69
CA GLN A 6 16.26 -3.92 7.16
C GLN A 6 15.84 -4.09 8.62
N ILE A 7 15.33 -5.26 8.97
CA ILE A 7 15.00 -5.61 10.35
C ILE A 7 15.91 -6.75 10.79
N MET A 8 16.58 -6.58 11.93
CA MET A 8 17.41 -7.61 12.54
C MET A 8 16.75 -8.14 13.81
N ILE A 9 16.42 -9.43 13.80
CA ILE A 9 15.77 -10.13 14.92
C ILE A 9 16.80 -11.07 15.54
N ASN A 10 17.28 -10.72 16.73
CA ASN A 10 18.24 -11.54 17.46
C ASN A 10 17.55 -12.32 18.58
N LYS A 11 17.58 -13.65 18.49
CA LYS A 11 17.02 -14.58 19.47
C LYS A 11 17.39 -14.26 20.93
N ASN A 12 18.62 -13.83 21.19
CA ASN A 12 19.10 -13.56 22.55
C ASN A 12 18.57 -12.24 23.12
N GLN A 13 18.21 -11.30 22.25
CA GLN A 13 17.76 -9.96 22.64
C GLN A 13 16.23 -9.85 22.67
N CYS A 14 15.54 -10.51 21.74
CA CYS A 14 14.09 -10.36 21.57
C CYS A 14 13.24 -11.17 22.57
N VAL A 15 13.83 -12.06 23.37
CA VAL A 15 13.08 -12.97 24.26
C VAL A 15 13.71 -12.98 25.66
N SER A 16 13.14 -12.18 26.55
CA SER A 16 13.65 -11.99 27.92
C SER A 16 13.58 -13.27 28.77
N GLU A 17 12.53 -14.08 28.61
CA GLU A 17 12.38 -15.34 29.36
C GLU A 17 13.43 -16.38 28.94
N LYS A 18 14.10 -17.01 29.92
CA LYS A 18 15.07 -18.08 29.66
C LYS A 18 14.37 -19.42 29.33
N HIS A 19 13.22 -19.68 29.95
CA HIS A 19 12.42 -20.88 29.69
C HIS A 19 11.59 -20.69 28.41
N GLY A 20 11.60 -21.69 27.52
CA GLY A 20 10.80 -21.65 26.27
C GLY A 20 11.33 -20.68 25.19
N ARG A 21 12.43 -19.97 25.42
CA ARG A 21 13.04 -19.03 24.44
C ARG A 21 13.21 -19.62 23.05
N ILE A 22 13.77 -20.82 23.02
CA ILE A 22 14.07 -21.53 21.77
C ILE A 22 12.78 -21.87 21.04
N GLN A 23 11.74 -22.29 21.78
CA GLN A 23 10.46 -22.66 21.22
C GLN A 23 9.69 -21.45 20.68
N LYS A 24 9.59 -20.34 21.43
CA LYS A 24 8.92 -19.12 20.97
C LYS A 24 9.56 -18.55 19.69
N PHE A 25 10.89 -18.43 19.65
CA PHE A 25 11.58 -17.96 18.46
C PHE A 25 11.44 -18.92 17.27
N SER A 26 11.52 -20.24 17.52
CA SER A 26 11.32 -21.23 16.46
C SER A 26 9.89 -21.21 15.91
N LEU A 27 8.90 -21.04 16.77
CA LEU A 27 7.49 -20.94 16.37
C LEU A 27 7.29 -19.69 15.51
N PHE A 28 7.77 -18.53 15.95
CA PHE A 28 7.71 -17.29 15.18
C PHE A 28 8.35 -17.46 13.78
N LYS A 29 9.57 -18.02 13.71
CA LYS A 29 10.26 -18.28 12.45
C LYS A 29 9.44 -19.17 11.49
N ASN A 30 8.71 -20.15 12.03
CA ASN A 30 7.93 -21.08 11.21
C ASN A 30 6.58 -20.51 10.79
N LEU A 31 6.04 -19.54 11.53
CA LEU A 31 4.72 -18.95 11.26
C LEU A 31 4.81 -17.76 10.31
N ILE A 32 5.88 -16.97 10.37
CA ILE A 32 6.00 -15.75 9.58
C ILE A 32 6.25 -16.06 8.10
N GLN A 33 5.52 -15.38 7.22
CA GLN A 33 5.58 -15.54 5.78
C GLN A 33 5.85 -14.21 5.06
N VAL A 34 6.29 -14.32 3.80
CA VAL A 34 6.46 -13.15 2.94
C VAL A 34 5.08 -12.57 2.61
N GLY A 35 4.91 -11.28 2.87
CA GLY A 35 3.65 -10.57 2.69
C GLY A 35 2.90 -10.30 3.99
N ASP A 36 3.30 -10.93 5.10
CA ASP A 36 2.73 -10.64 6.41
C ASP A 36 2.97 -9.18 6.80
N HIS A 37 1.91 -8.55 7.30
CA HIS A 37 2.03 -7.24 7.93
C HIS A 37 2.42 -7.44 9.38
N ILE A 38 3.58 -6.89 9.75
CA ILE A 38 4.15 -7.01 11.09
C ILE A 38 4.44 -5.65 11.72
N SER A 39 4.32 -5.59 13.04
CA SER A 39 4.85 -4.50 13.86
C SER A 39 6.17 -4.91 14.47
N VAL A 40 7.17 -4.02 14.40
CA VAL A 40 8.49 -4.25 14.97
C VAL A 40 8.85 -3.08 15.87
N THR A 41 9.21 -3.39 17.12
CA THR A 41 9.73 -2.43 18.08
C THR A 41 11.21 -2.69 18.30
N GLY A 42 12.04 -1.66 18.17
CA GLY A 42 13.49 -1.83 18.18
C GLY A 42 14.26 -0.52 18.22
N ASN A 43 15.59 -0.64 18.27
CA ASN A 43 16.51 0.48 18.21
C ASN A 43 17.08 0.63 16.80
N ALA A 44 17.18 1.86 16.30
CA ALA A 44 17.84 2.15 15.03
C ALA A 44 19.35 1.88 15.14
N THR A 45 19.90 1.15 14.17
CA THR A 45 21.32 0.80 14.10
C THR A 45 21.79 0.76 12.64
N ARG A 46 23.08 0.52 12.43
CA ARG A 46 23.67 0.26 11.11
C ARG A 46 24.46 -1.04 11.17
N THR A 47 24.35 -1.85 10.12
CA THR A 47 25.19 -3.06 10.01
C THR A 47 26.65 -2.68 9.80
N LYS A 48 27.57 -3.66 9.89
CA LYS A 48 28.98 -3.45 9.53
C LYS A 48 29.17 -2.96 8.08
N ALA A 49 28.21 -3.28 7.20
CA ALA A 49 28.17 -2.81 5.81
C ALA A 49 27.53 -1.42 5.65
N GLY A 50 27.06 -0.79 6.74
CA GLY A 50 26.47 0.55 6.74
C GLY A 50 24.95 0.61 6.51
N GLU A 51 24.30 -0.54 6.32
CA GLU A 51 22.88 -0.63 5.96
C GLU A 51 21.96 -0.20 7.13
N PRO A 52 21.04 0.77 6.94
CA PRO A 52 20.09 1.19 7.96
C PRO A 52 19.22 0.03 8.42
N THR A 53 19.29 -0.29 9.71
CA THR A 53 18.65 -1.48 10.27
C THR A 53 17.90 -1.14 11.56
N LEU A 54 16.72 -1.74 11.75
CA LEU A 54 16.02 -1.73 13.03
C LEU A 54 16.36 -3.02 13.78
N GLN A 55 17.03 -2.90 14.93
CA GLN A 55 17.34 -4.03 15.81
C GLN A 55 16.17 -4.26 16.77
N ALA A 56 15.43 -5.35 16.56
CA ALA A 56 14.24 -5.65 17.34
C ALA A 56 14.59 -5.94 18.81
N ILE A 57 13.88 -5.31 19.75
CA ILE A 57 14.02 -5.55 21.20
C ILE A 57 13.05 -6.62 21.71
N GLN A 58 12.01 -6.93 20.93
CA GLN A 58 11.02 -7.97 21.18
C GLN A 58 10.69 -8.71 19.88
N LEU A 59 10.06 -9.88 19.97
CA LEU A 59 9.56 -10.58 18.79
C LEU A 59 8.54 -9.68 18.07
N PRO A 60 8.61 -9.58 16.72
CA PRO A 60 7.59 -8.87 15.96
C PRO A 60 6.19 -9.39 16.21
N GLU A 61 5.23 -8.49 16.23
CA GLU A 61 3.81 -8.81 16.34
C GLU A 61 3.23 -8.95 14.93
N LEU A 62 2.52 -10.05 14.69
CA LEU A 62 1.77 -10.26 13.45
C LEU A 62 0.48 -9.42 13.52
N LEU A 63 0.36 -8.44 12.64
CA LEU A 63 -0.82 -7.58 12.55
C LEU A 63 -1.87 -8.18 11.60
N SER A 64 -1.42 -8.68 10.46
CA SER A 64 -2.28 -9.31 9.46
C SER A 64 -1.49 -10.36 8.67
N PRO A 65 -1.93 -11.63 8.66
CA PRO A 65 -1.28 -12.66 7.87
C PRO A 65 -1.59 -12.51 6.38
N SER A 66 -0.62 -12.80 5.53
CA SER A 66 -0.85 -12.99 4.10
C SER A 66 -1.44 -14.38 3.88
N MET A 67 -2.63 -14.45 3.29
CA MET A 67 -3.28 -15.72 2.95
C MET A 67 -2.81 -16.30 1.62
N GLU A 68 -2.20 -15.46 0.78
CA GLU A 68 -1.73 -15.81 -0.55
C GLU A 68 -0.25 -15.44 -0.71
N GLN A 69 0.46 -16.14 -1.58
CA GLN A 69 1.85 -15.83 -1.89
C GLN A 69 1.93 -14.60 -2.80
N ILE A 70 2.72 -13.61 -2.39
CA ILE A 70 2.98 -12.43 -3.23
C ILE A 70 3.91 -12.85 -4.37
N PRO A 71 3.52 -12.63 -5.64
CA PRO A 71 4.38 -12.95 -6.78
C PRO A 71 5.61 -12.03 -6.81
N GLU A 72 6.75 -12.50 -7.33
CA GLU A 72 7.93 -11.65 -7.47
C GLU A 72 7.72 -10.51 -8.48
N LYS A 73 6.95 -10.79 -9.54
CA LYS A 73 6.59 -9.85 -10.59
C LYS A 73 5.20 -10.18 -11.13
N LEU A 74 4.46 -9.15 -11.53
CA LEU A 74 3.18 -9.29 -12.21
C LEU A 74 3.26 -8.60 -13.57
N THR A 75 3.31 -9.38 -14.65
CA THR A 75 3.55 -8.88 -16.02
C THR A 75 2.30 -8.91 -16.91
N ASP A 76 1.39 -9.87 -16.69
CA ASP A 76 0.18 -10.01 -17.51
C ASP A 76 -0.74 -8.78 -17.36
N PRO A 77 -1.06 -8.05 -18.45
CA PRO A 77 -1.86 -6.84 -18.37
C PRO A 77 -3.27 -7.06 -17.79
N LYS A 78 -3.91 -8.20 -18.07
CA LYS A 78 -5.25 -8.49 -17.53
C LYS A 78 -5.20 -8.70 -16.02
N ALA A 79 -4.25 -9.51 -15.54
CA ALA A 79 -4.03 -9.71 -14.11
C ALA A 79 -3.69 -8.40 -13.40
N ARG A 80 -2.87 -7.53 -14.01
CA ARG A 80 -2.55 -6.21 -13.43
C ARG A 80 -3.77 -5.29 -13.28
N MET A 81 -4.71 -5.37 -14.22
CA MET A 81 -5.96 -4.60 -14.16
C MET A 81 -6.97 -5.19 -13.17
N ALA A 82 -7.07 -6.52 -13.09
CA ALA A 82 -7.95 -7.21 -12.16
C ALA A 82 -7.45 -7.09 -10.71
N ASP A 83 -6.19 -7.44 -10.47
CA ASP A 83 -5.55 -7.50 -9.15
C ASP A 83 -4.64 -6.29 -8.94
N ARG A 84 -5.22 -5.10 -9.09
CA ARG A 84 -4.47 -3.84 -9.01
C ARG A 84 -3.73 -3.66 -7.69
N HIS A 85 -4.27 -4.19 -6.60
CA HIS A 85 -3.64 -4.17 -5.28
C HIS A 85 -2.34 -5.00 -5.25
N VAL A 86 -2.30 -6.15 -5.90
CA VAL A 86 -1.09 -6.97 -6.07
C VAL A 86 -0.09 -6.27 -6.99
N ASP A 87 -0.56 -5.70 -8.10
CA ASP A 87 0.26 -4.90 -9.02
C ASP A 87 0.98 -3.75 -8.28
N MET A 88 0.28 -3.06 -7.36
CA MET A 88 0.85 -1.99 -6.54
C MET A 88 1.91 -2.47 -5.54
N LEU A 89 1.85 -3.71 -5.05
CA LEU A 89 2.84 -4.26 -4.12
C LEU A 89 4.16 -4.60 -4.83
N VAL A 90 4.08 -5.12 -6.05
CA VAL A 90 5.24 -5.66 -6.78
C VAL A 90 5.84 -4.66 -7.76
N ASN A 91 5.01 -3.81 -8.38
CA ASN A 91 5.42 -2.83 -9.39
C ASN A 91 5.34 -1.40 -8.85
N ARG A 92 6.46 -0.86 -8.35
CA ARG A 92 6.51 0.48 -7.73
C ARG A 92 6.08 1.61 -8.65
N GLU A 93 6.40 1.51 -9.94
CA GLU A 93 6.05 2.51 -10.96
C GLU A 93 4.54 2.81 -10.99
N VAL A 94 3.71 1.79 -10.72
CA VAL A 94 2.25 1.94 -10.66
C VAL A 94 1.84 2.93 -9.56
N VAL A 95 2.46 2.84 -8.40
CA VAL A 95 2.17 3.73 -7.28
C VAL A 95 2.69 5.14 -7.54
N ASP A 96 3.82 5.26 -8.23
CA ASP A 96 4.38 6.58 -8.60
C ASP A 96 3.49 7.29 -9.62
N VAL A 97 2.91 6.57 -10.59
CA VAL A 97 1.90 7.12 -11.52
C VAL A 97 0.66 7.61 -10.76
N LEU A 98 0.20 6.86 -9.75
CA LEU A 98 -0.95 7.28 -8.93
C LEU A 98 -0.65 8.54 -8.10
N ARG A 99 0.53 8.63 -7.50
CA ARG A 99 1.00 9.83 -6.79
C ARG A 99 1.08 11.02 -7.73
N LEU A 100 1.69 10.84 -8.90
CA LEU A 100 1.81 11.90 -9.90
C LEU A 100 0.44 12.39 -10.35
N ARG A 101 -0.53 11.49 -10.59
CA ARG A 101 -1.91 11.88 -10.92
C ARG A 101 -2.55 12.73 -9.82
N ALA A 102 -2.33 12.39 -8.55
CA ALA A 102 -2.83 13.19 -7.43
C ALA A 102 -2.19 14.58 -7.39
N GLU A 103 -0.86 14.68 -7.57
CA GLU A 103 -0.14 15.95 -7.63
C GLU A 103 -0.57 16.81 -8.81
N ILE A 104 -0.75 16.23 -10.00
CA ILE A 104 -1.27 16.94 -11.18
C ILE A 104 -2.67 17.52 -10.87
N THR A 105 -3.56 16.72 -10.29
CA THR A 105 -4.91 17.17 -9.95
C THR A 105 -4.88 18.31 -8.95
N LYS A 106 -4.05 18.17 -7.90
CA LYS A 106 -3.85 19.21 -6.89
C LYS A 106 -3.31 20.50 -7.51
N TYR A 107 -2.25 20.41 -8.32
CA TYR A 107 -1.65 21.55 -8.98
C TYR A 107 -2.65 22.30 -9.88
N MET A 108 -3.47 21.56 -10.65
CA MET A 108 -4.52 22.16 -11.48
C MET A 108 -5.56 22.90 -10.65
N ARG A 109 -6.00 22.33 -9.52
CA ARG A 109 -6.92 23.01 -8.60
C ARG A 109 -6.32 24.28 -8.02
N ASP A 110 -5.09 24.20 -7.49
CA ASP A 110 -4.39 25.35 -6.90
C ASP A 110 -4.19 26.47 -7.92
N HIS A 111 -3.86 26.11 -9.17
CA HIS A 111 -3.72 27.06 -10.27
C HIS A 111 -5.01 27.85 -10.52
N PHE A 112 -6.14 27.17 -10.70
CA PHE A 112 -7.42 27.83 -10.95
C PHE A 112 -7.92 28.62 -9.73
N HIS A 113 -7.70 28.09 -8.53
CA HIS A 113 -8.05 28.77 -7.29
C HIS A 113 -7.29 30.09 -7.13
N SER A 114 -5.98 30.11 -7.43
CA SER A 114 -5.17 31.34 -7.40
C SER A 114 -5.67 32.43 -8.35
N LYS A 115 -6.39 32.04 -9.41
CA LYS A 115 -7.03 32.91 -10.40
C LYS A 115 -8.49 33.24 -10.07
N ARG A 116 -8.95 32.93 -8.86
CA ARG A 116 -10.32 33.19 -8.36
C ARG A 116 -11.43 32.43 -9.11
N PHE A 117 -11.13 31.26 -9.68
CA PHE A 117 -12.15 30.34 -10.17
C PHE A 117 -12.85 29.65 -8.98
N LEU A 118 -14.14 29.34 -9.16
CA LEU A 118 -14.95 28.58 -8.19
C LEU A 118 -15.06 27.11 -8.64
N GLU A 119 -14.66 26.17 -7.79
CA GLU A 119 -14.89 24.72 -8.01
C GLU A 119 -16.31 24.37 -7.56
N PHE A 120 -17.07 23.71 -8.43
CA PHE A 120 -18.43 23.22 -8.15
C PHE A 120 -18.68 21.87 -8.84
N GLN A 121 -19.70 21.14 -8.39
CA GLN A 121 -20.08 19.85 -8.97
C GLN A 121 -21.41 20.00 -9.71
N THR A 122 -21.49 19.39 -10.90
CA THR A 122 -22.72 19.29 -11.69
C THR A 122 -23.26 17.86 -11.65
N PRO A 123 -24.56 17.63 -11.87
CA PRO A 123 -25.13 16.29 -11.89
C PRO A 123 -24.41 15.36 -12.87
N ILE A 124 -24.11 14.13 -12.42
CA ILE A 124 -23.53 13.07 -13.26
C ILE A 124 -24.62 12.38 -14.08
N LEU A 125 -25.78 12.15 -13.46
CA LEU A 125 -26.99 11.68 -14.14
C LEU A 125 -27.76 12.88 -14.67
N ALA A 126 -28.11 12.85 -15.94
CA ALA A 126 -28.85 13.91 -16.62
C ALA A 126 -29.88 13.28 -17.56
N GLU A 127 -30.99 13.97 -17.78
CA GLU A 127 -32.02 13.55 -18.74
C GLU A 127 -31.45 13.44 -20.16
N ASN A 128 -30.55 14.36 -20.52
CA ASN A 128 -29.88 14.38 -21.81
C ASN A 128 -28.37 14.50 -21.62
N ALA A 129 -27.62 13.60 -22.26
CA ALA A 129 -26.16 13.69 -22.33
C ALA A 129 -25.75 14.65 -23.45
N GLY A 130 -25.28 15.84 -23.08
CA GLY A 130 -24.80 16.88 -24.00
C GLY A 130 -23.38 17.36 -23.67
N GLY A 131 -22.86 18.32 -24.44
CA GLY A 131 -21.55 18.95 -24.20
C GLY A 131 -20.34 18.27 -24.85
N ALA A 132 -20.52 17.08 -25.42
CA ALA A 132 -19.51 16.39 -26.22
C ALA A 132 -20.19 15.48 -27.26
N VAL A 133 -19.49 15.16 -28.35
CA VAL A 133 -19.93 14.17 -29.34
C VAL A 133 -19.43 12.79 -28.91
N ALA A 134 -20.23 12.08 -28.10
CA ALA A 134 -19.91 10.76 -27.60
C ALA A 134 -21.18 9.92 -27.37
N ARG A 135 -21.03 8.59 -27.37
CA ARG A 135 -22.12 7.67 -27.02
C ARG A 135 -22.29 7.63 -25.49
N PRO A 136 -23.48 7.95 -24.95
CA PRO A 136 -23.70 7.94 -23.51
C PRO A 136 -23.96 6.54 -22.96
N PHE A 137 -23.74 6.37 -21.65
CA PHE A 137 -24.29 5.25 -20.88
C PHE A 137 -25.74 5.56 -20.52
N VAL A 138 -26.63 4.58 -20.64
CA VAL A 138 -28.05 4.72 -20.31
C VAL A 138 -28.36 3.86 -19.09
N THR A 139 -29.03 4.45 -18.11
CA THR A 139 -29.54 3.78 -16.91
C THR A 139 -30.98 4.23 -16.67
N GLN A 140 -31.72 3.49 -15.85
CA GLN A 140 -33.09 3.81 -15.46
C GLN A 140 -33.15 3.95 -13.95
N ALA A 141 -33.77 5.02 -13.46
CA ALA A 141 -34.07 5.14 -12.05
C ALA A 141 -35.46 4.55 -11.77
N THR A 142 -35.53 3.66 -10.77
CA THR A 142 -36.79 3.03 -10.36
C THR A 142 -37.65 4.00 -9.54
N GLU A 143 -37.01 4.86 -8.75
CA GLU A 143 -37.65 5.93 -7.99
C GLU A 143 -36.74 7.18 -8.03
N PHE A 144 -37.31 8.32 -8.41
CA PHE A 144 -36.80 9.65 -8.10
C PHE A 144 -37.97 10.42 -7.46
N PRO A 145 -37.75 11.21 -6.39
CA PRO A 145 -38.74 12.21 -5.97
C PRO A 145 -38.92 13.31 -7.03
#